data_AF-A0A2S2DMT0-F1
#
_entry.id   AF-A0A2S2DMT0-F1
#
_cell.length_a   1.000
_cell.length_b   1.000
_cell.length_c   1.000
_cell.angle_alpha   90.00
_cell.angle_beta   90.00
_cell.angle_gamma   90.00
#
_symmetry.space_group_name_H-M   'P 1'
#
loop_
_entity.id
_entity.type
_entity.pdbx_description
1 polymer ?
#
loop_
_entity_poly.entity_id
_entity_poly.type
_entity_poly.pdbx_seq_one_letter_code
_entity_poly.pdbx_strand_id
1 'polypeptide(L)'
;MRMADIDMIPRSYRDGVRLRRTARRTACALAAVVVAAAAGHAGLRWSSAAMEREATRLRSAASVAQTDLQRAAAQREALLREQQRAGLLGAVRREGELAAFARAIDSALPADAWLTAITLRRSTRTASPGAAPAPEGSAQDTFATGNAQGDTLLLDSHVELTGQAASYEGMTDFLARLGRAPGLANVQLQSSGANADAGAIDFRATLSLTQRREGE
;
A
#
# COMPACT_ATOMS: atom_id res chain seq x y z
N MET A 1 18.51 73.87 87.73
CA MET A 1 18.49 74.99 86.75
C MET A 1 18.79 74.40 85.38
N ARG A 2 17.78 74.27 84.52
CA ARG A 2 17.93 73.88 83.10
C ARG A 2 17.26 74.99 82.30
N MET A 3 18.06 75.80 81.59
CA MET A 3 17.56 76.80 80.65
C MET A 3 16.93 76.06 79.47
N ALA A 4 15.64 76.32 79.22
CA ALA A 4 14.97 75.87 78.02
C ALA A 4 15.44 76.74 76.86
N ASP A 5 16.13 76.13 75.90
CA ASP A 5 16.59 76.77 74.67
C ASP A 5 15.35 77.13 73.83
N ILE A 6 15.14 78.43 73.58
CA ILE A 6 13.98 78.95 72.85
C ILE A 6 14.30 78.89 71.36
N ASP A 7 13.81 77.85 70.70
CA ASP A 7 13.99 77.62 69.26
C ASP A 7 13.11 78.60 68.44
N MET A 8 13.72 79.63 67.87
CA MET A 8 13.06 80.72 67.12
C MET A 8 12.68 80.37 65.66
N ILE A 9 12.72 79.10 65.25
CA ILE A 9 12.33 78.72 63.88
C ILE A 9 10.79 78.63 63.77
N PRO A 10 10.14 79.43 62.89
CA PRO A 10 8.69 79.39 62.71
C PRO A 10 8.21 77.98 62.34
N ARG A 11 7.20 77.46 63.05
CA ARG A 11 6.64 76.12 62.81
C ARG A 11 6.19 75.94 61.36
N SER A 12 5.62 76.97 60.74
CA SER A 12 5.19 76.97 59.33
C SER A 12 6.32 76.71 58.33
N TYR A 13 7.55 77.16 58.61
CA TYR A 13 8.71 76.91 57.76
C TYR A 13 9.18 75.45 57.86
N ARG A 14 9.20 74.89 59.08
CA ARG A 14 9.50 73.46 59.29
C ARG A 14 8.47 72.55 58.63
N ASP A 15 7.20 72.93 58.66
CA ASP A 15 6.12 72.17 58.02
C ASP A 15 6.20 72.22 56.48
N GLY A 16 6.53 73.39 55.90
CA GLY A 16 6.74 73.51 54.45
C GLY A 16 7.91 72.67 53.94
N VAL A 17 9.02 72.61 54.67
CA VAL A 17 10.18 71.77 54.32
C VAL A 17 9.87 70.28 54.49
N ARG A 18 9.14 69.89 55.54
CA ARG A 18 8.68 68.51 55.75
C ARG A 18 7.72 68.07 54.64
N LEU A 19 6.75 68.90 54.27
CA LEU A 19 5.79 68.62 53.20
C LEU A 19 6.48 68.44 51.84
N ARG A 20 7.45 69.31 51.50
CA ARG A 20 8.23 69.16 50.26
C ARG A 20 9.06 67.88 50.24
N ARG A 21 9.64 67.48 51.38
CA ARG A 21 10.40 66.24 51.50
C ARG A 21 9.50 65.01 51.39
N THR A 22 8.33 65.00 52.04
CA THR A 22 7.37 63.90 51.94
C THR A 22 6.80 63.79 50.52
N ALA A 23 6.41 64.92 49.91
CA ALA A 23 5.91 64.96 48.52
C ALA A 23 6.96 64.48 47.50
N ARG A 24 8.24 64.87 47.65
CA ARG A 24 9.32 64.35 46.80
C ARG A 24 9.51 62.84 46.99
N ARG A 25 9.47 62.35 48.23
CA ARG A 25 9.60 60.92 48.52
C ARG A 25 8.43 60.11 47.95
N THR A 26 7.19 60.58 48.09
CA THR A 26 6.02 59.90 47.52
C THR A 26 6.04 59.95 45.99
N ALA A 27 6.44 61.07 45.37
CA ALA A 27 6.62 61.16 43.93
C ALA A 27 7.70 60.19 43.42
N CYS A 28 8.84 60.08 44.09
CA CYS A 28 9.88 59.10 43.74
C CYS A 28 9.37 57.66 43.89
N ALA A 29 8.61 57.36 44.96
CA ALA A 29 8.03 56.03 45.16
C ALA A 29 7.04 55.66 44.04
N LEU A 30 6.17 56.60 43.65
CA LEU A 30 5.23 56.40 42.54
C LEU A 30 5.96 56.22 41.20
N ALA A 31 6.98 57.04 40.93
CA ALA A 31 7.80 56.89 39.73
C ALA A 31 8.47 55.52 39.67
N ALA A 32 9.01 55.02 40.79
CA ALA A 32 9.60 53.68 40.87
C ALA A 32 8.58 52.58 40.56
N VAL A 33 7.35 52.68 41.08
CA VAL A 33 6.28 51.72 40.78
C VAL A 33 5.89 51.75 39.30
N VAL A 34 5.75 52.94 38.70
CA VAL A 34 5.42 53.08 37.27
C VAL A 34 6.52 52.49 36.39
N VAL A 35 7.80 52.74 36.72
CA VAL A 35 8.93 52.18 35.98
C VAL A 35 8.97 50.65 36.12
N ALA A 36 8.74 50.12 37.32
CA ALA A 36 8.68 48.68 37.55
C ALA A 36 7.52 48.02 36.76
N ALA A 37 6.34 48.64 36.75
CA ALA A 37 5.20 48.17 35.97
C ALA A 37 5.46 48.20 34.47
N ALA A 38 6.06 49.28 33.96
CA ALA A 38 6.43 49.41 32.54
C ALA A 38 7.48 48.38 32.12
N ALA A 39 8.51 48.15 32.95
CA ALA A 39 9.52 47.13 32.71
C ALA A 39 8.90 45.71 32.71
N GLY A 40 8.01 45.42 33.64
CA GLY A 40 7.26 44.16 33.67
C GLY A 40 6.41 43.96 32.41
N HIS A 41 5.69 44.99 31.98
CA HIS A 41 4.87 44.93 30.76
C HIS A 41 5.71 44.74 29.49
N ALA A 42 6.85 45.43 29.39
CA ALA A 42 7.79 45.26 28.28
C ALA A 42 8.37 43.84 28.24
N GLY A 43 8.75 43.29 29.41
CA GLY A 43 9.23 41.92 29.54
C GLY A 43 8.20 40.88 29.09
N LEU A 44 6.94 41.04 29.50
CA LEU A 44 5.84 40.15 29.10
C LEU A 44 5.56 40.20 27.59
N ARG A 45 5.62 41.40 26.98
CA ARG A 45 5.46 41.53 25.51
C ARG A 45 6.61 40.90 24.74
N TRP A 46 7.82 40.98 25.28
CA TRP A 46 8.97 40.36 24.64
C TRP A 46 8.92 38.83 24.71
N SER A 47 8.54 38.28 25.86
CA SER A 47 8.38 36.83 26.01
C SER A 47 7.21 36.28 25.18
N SER A 48 6.09 37.01 25.08
CA SER A 48 4.98 36.62 24.21
C SER A 48 5.40 36.60 22.74
N ALA A 49 6.12 37.63 22.28
CA ALA A 49 6.64 37.68 20.91
C ALA A 49 7.66 36.56 20.63
N ALA A 50 8.47 36.17 21.62
CA ALA A 50 9.40 35.05 21.48
C ALA A 50 8.64 33.71 21.35
N MET A 51 7.63 33.48 22.19
CA MET A 51 6.80 32.27 22.15
C MET A 51 6.00 32.17 20.84
N GLU A 52 5.49 33.28 20.31
CA GLU A 52 4.81 33.29 19.01
C GLU A 52 5.74 32.91 17.85
N ARG A 53 7.00 33.36 17.88
CA ARG A 53 8.01 32.98 16.87
C ARG A 53 8.36 31.50 16.94
N GLU A 54 8.46 30.95 18.14
CA GLU A 54 8.73 29.53 18.33
C GLU A 54 7.54 28.67 17.92
N ALA A 55 6.31 29.08 18.29
CA ALA A 55 5.09 28.41 17.86
C ALA A 55 4.92 28.44 16.34
N THR A 56 5.23 29.56 15.67
CA THR A 56 5.17 29.64 14.19
C THR A 56 6.23 28.77 13.53
N ARG A 57 7.46 28.72 14.07
CA ARG A 57 8.50 27.78 13.60
C ARG A 57 8.06 26.34 13.74
N LEU A 58 7.57 25.92 14.91
CA LEU A 58 7.10 24.55 15.13
C LEU A 58 5.93 24.19 14.22
N ARG A 59 4.97 25.11 14.00
CA ARG A 59 3.87 24.90 13.06
C ARG A 59 4.36 24.72 11.63
N SER A 60 5.33 25.53 11.20
CA SER A 60 5.92 25.40 9.86
C SER A 60 6.72 24.11 9.69
N ALA A 61 7.43 23.65 10.73
CA ALA A 61 8.13 22.38 10.71
C ALA A 61 7.14 21.20 10.66
N ALA A 62 6.05 21.28 11.44
CA ALA A 62 5.00 20.26 11.45
C ALA A 62 4.28 20.16 10.10
N SER A 63 3.98 21.29 9.44
CA SER A 63 3.33 21.26 8.12
C SER A 63 4.24 20.69 7.03
N VAL A 64 5.54 20.98 7.07
CA VAL A 64 6.53 20.35 6.18
C VAL A 64 6.59 18.85 6.42
N ALA A 65 6.73 18.41 7.67
CA ALA A 65 6.77 16.99 8.02
C ALA A 65 5.49 16.25 7.58
N GLN A 66 4.31 16.87 7.75
CA GLN A 66 3.04 16.31 7.29
C GLN A 66 2.98 16.18 5.77
N THR A 67 3.48 17.18 5.04
CA THR A 67 3.54 17.14 3.57
C THR A 67 4.49 16.04 3.10
N ASP A 68 5.62 15.87 3.76
CA ASP A 68 6.60 14.83 3.41
C ASP A 68 6.07 13.42 3.69
N LEU A 69 5.33 13.22 4.79
CA LEU A 69 4.61 11.97 5.05
C LEU A 69 3.57 11.67 3.97
N GLN A 70 2.80 12.67 3.53
CA GLN A 70 1.83 12.50 2.44
C GLN A 70 2.51 12.17 1.11
N ARG A 71 3.63 12.80 0.78
CA ARG A 71 4.43 12.48 -0.42
C ARG A 71 4.98 11.06 -0.36
N ALA A 72 5.53 10.65 0.79
CA ALA A 72 6.05 9.30 0.97
C ALA A 72 4.95 8.23 0.86
N ALA A 73 3.77 8.49 1.41
CA ALA A 73 2.60 7.62 1.26
C ALA A 73 2.17 7.50 -0.22
N ALA A 74 2.05 8.63 -0.93
CA ALA A 74 1.68 8.64 -2.34
C ALA A 74 2.70 7.91 -3.23
N GLN A 75 4.00 8.04 -2.93
CA GLN A 75 5.06 7.29 -3.62
C GLN A 75 4.95 5.78 -3.39
N ARG A 76 4.70 5.35 -2.15
CA ARG A 76 4.50 3.92 -1.84
C ARG A 76 3.28 3.36 -2.58
N GLU A 77 2.17 4.08 -2.60
CA GLU A 77 0.99 3.67 -3.35
C GLU A 77 1.25 3.58 -4.85
N ALA A 78 2.03 4.51 -5.42
CA ALA A 78 2.41 4.46 -6.83
C ALA A 78 3.23 3.21 -7.16
N LEU A 79 4.23 2.88 -6.32
CA LEU A 79 5.04 1.67 -6.49
C LEU A 79 4.20 0.39 -6.39
N LEU A 80 3.27 0.32 -5.43
CA LEU A 80 2.38 -0.82 -5.29
C LEU A 80 1.48 -0.97 -6.53
N ARG A 81 0.96 0.14 -7.07
CA ARG A 81 0.17 0.13 -8.32
C ARG A 81 0.99 -0.34 -9.52
N GLU A 82 2.27 0.04 -9.63
CA GLU A 82 3.15 -0.43 -10.70
C GLU A 82 3.45 -1.93 -10.58
N GLN A 83 3.75 -2.42 -9.37
CA GLN A 83 3.96 -3.85 -9.14
C GLN A 83 2.72 -4.68 -9.46
N GLN A 84 1.53 -4.20 -9.06
CA GLN A 84 0.26 -4.85 -9.41
C GLN A 84 0.06 -4.90 -10.93
N ARG A 85 0.30 -3.79 -11.64
CA ARG A 85 0.20 -3.75 -13.11
C ARG A 85 1.20 -4.69 -13.78
N ALA A 86 2.45 -4.73 -13.32
CA ALA A 86 3.46 -5.65 -13.84
C ALA A 86 3.05 -7.12 -13.61
N GLY A 87 2.54 -7.44 -12.42
CA GLY A 87 2.00 -8.77 -12.11
C GLY A 87 0.82 -9.15 -13.01
N LEU A 88 -0.11 -8.22 -13.23
CA LEU A 88 -1.24 -8.43 -14.15
C LEU A 88 -0.79 -8.64 -15.59
N LEU A 89 0.20 -7.87 -16.07
CA LEU A 89 0.75 -8.03 -17.42
C LEU A 89 1.47 -9.36 -17.57
N GLY A 90 2.27 -9.78 -16.58
CA GLY A 90 2.93 -11.10 -16.56
C GLY A 90 1.91 -12.24 -16.58
N ALA A 91 0.86 -12.13 -15.75
CA ALA A 91 -0.26 -13.06 -15.73
C ALA A 91 -0.93 -13.15 -17.10
N VAL A 92 -1.28 -12.02 -17.73
CA VAL A 92 -1.91 -11.96 -19.06
C VAL A 92 -0.98 -12.52 -20.15
N ARG A 93 0.33 -12.29 -20.06
CA ARG A 93 1.33 -12.79 -21.01
C ARG A 93 1.63 -14.29 -20.90
N ARG A 94 1.07 -15.01 -19.92
CA ARG A 94 1.29 -16.45 -19.69
C ARG A 94 2.76 -16.79 -19.41
N GLU A 95 3.47 -15.86 -18.78
CA GLU A 95 4.90 -16.04 -18.49
C GLU A 95 5.07 -17.22 -17.51
N GLY A 96 5.86 -18.22 -17.88
CA GLY A 96 6.07 -19.46 -17.11
C GLY A 96 5.01 -20.56 -17.32
N GLU A 97 3.73 -20.22 -17.48
CA GLU A 97 2.62 -21.19 -17.66
C GLU A 97 2.83 -22.05 -18.92
N LEU A 98 3.16 -21.41 -20.05
CA LEU A 98 3.44 -22.10 -21.31
C LEU A 98 4.70 -22.99 -21.23
N ALA A 99 5.73 -22.54 -20.51
CA ALA A 99 6.97 -23.30 -20.35
C ALA A 99 6.77 -24.51 -19.42
N ALA A 100 5.91 -24.41 -18.41
CA ALA A 100 5.51 -25.53 -17.57
C ALA A 100 4.65 -26.52 -18.36
N PHE A 101 3.69 -26.03 -19.15
CA PHE A 101 2.87 -26.86 -20.04
C PHE A 101 3.70 -27.60 -21.09
N ALA A 102 4.65 -26.92 -21.75
CA ALA A 102 5.54 -27.56 -22.71
C ALA A 102 6.38 -28.67 -22.07
N ARG A 103 6.94 -28.42 -20.86
CA ARG A 103 7.66 -29.45 -20.09
C ARG A 103 6.76 -30.62 -19.68
N ALA A 104 5.51 -30.34 -19.29
CA ALA A 104 4.54 -31.36 -18.94
C ALA A 104 4.25 -32.27 -20.13
N ILE A 105 3.99 -31.70 -21.32
CA ILE A 105 3.81 -32.48 -22.55
C ILE A 105 5.06 -33.31 -22.86
N ASP A 106 6.24 -32.70 -22.86
CA ASP A 106 7.50 -33.36 -23.20
C ASP A 106 7.79 -34.57 -22.27
N SER A 107 7.48 -34.43 -20.98
CA SER A 107 7.61 -35.52 -20.01
C SER A 107 6.51 -36.59 -20.10
N ALA A 108 5.31 -36.22 -20.58
CA ALA A 108 4.15 -37.10 -20.61
C ALA A 108 4.04 -37.88 -21.92
N LEU A 109 4.56 -37.36 -23.03
CA LEU A 109 4.42 -37.94 -24.36
C LEU A 109 5.21 -39.26 -24.47
N PRO A 110 4.55 -40.42 -24.61
CA PRO A 110 5.22 -41.68 -24.81
C PRO A 110 5.70 -41.82 -26.27
N ALA A 111 6.58 -42.79 -26.53
CA ALA A 111 7.14 -43.01 -27.88
C ALA A 111 6.09 -43.47 -28.91
N ASP A 112 4.94 -43.95 -28.46
CA ASP A 112 3.85 -44.51 -29.26
C ASP A 112 2.64 -43.57 -29.39
N ALA A 113 2.75 -42.31 -28.95
CA ALA A 113 1.73 -41.28 -29.19
C ALA A 113 2.37 -39.98 -29.70
N TRP A 114 1.64 -39.27 -30.55
CA TRP A 114 2.05 -37.97 -31.08
C TRP A 114 0.88 -37.00 -31.13
N LEU A 115 1.18 -35.72 -30.96
CA LEU A 115 0.19 -34.64 -31.04
C LEU A 115 0.16 -34.10 -32.47
N THR A 116 -1.05 -33.92 -33.00
CA THR A 116 -1.29 -33.34 -34.32
C THR A 116 -1.72 -31.88 -34.23
N ALA A 117 -2.43 -31.52 -33.16
CA ALA A 117 -2.82 -30.14 -32.91
C ALA A 117 -2.91 -29.84 -31.40
N ILE A 118 -2.51 -28.62 -31.03
CA ILE A 118 -2.65 -28.08 -29.69
C ILE A 118 -3.37 -26.75 -29.83
N THR A 119 -4.59 -26.64 -29.29
CA THR A 119 -5.37 -25.42 -29.29
C THR A 119 -5.48 -24.89 -27.88
N LEU A 120 -4.91 -23.71 -27.63
CA LEU A 120 -4.93 -23.06 -26.31
C LEU A 120 -5.85 -21.85 -26.35
N ARG A 121 -6.91 -21.87 -25.54
CA ARG A 121 -7.86 -20.76 -25.38
C ARG A 121 -7.78 -20.24 -23.95
N ARG A 122 -7.73 -18.93 -23.79
CA ARG A 122 -7.84 -18.29 -22.48
C ARG A 122 -9.04 -17.37 -22.46
N SER A 123 -9.85 -17.50 -21.44
CA SER A 123 -10.95 -16.61 -21.14
C SER A 123 -10.54 -15.70 -19.99
N THR A 124 -10.82 -14.41 -20.12
CA THR A 124 -10.64 -13.42 -19.05
C THR A 124 -12.02 -12.89 -18.67
N ARG A 125 -12.40 -13.04 -17.41
CA ARG A 125 -13.64 -12.47 -16.87
C ARG A 125 -13.29 -11.58 -15.68
N THR A 126 -13.88 -10.39 -15.64
CA THR A 126 -13.83 -9.54 -14.45
C THR A 126 -14.97 -9.91 -13.52
N ALA A 127 -14.67 -10.18 -12.25
CA ALA A 127 -15.62 -10.40 -11.19
C ALA A 127 -15.58 -9.20 -10.22
N SER A 128 -16.77 -8.70 -9.85
CA SER A 128 -16.90 -7.59 -8.91
C SER A 128 -16.81 -8.09 -7.47
N PRO A 129 -16.30 -7.31 -6.51
CA PRO A 129 -16.21 -7.74 -5.11
C PRO A 129 -17.62 -8.05 -4.57
N GLY A 130 -17.82 -9.30 -4.15
CA GLY A 130 -19.13 -9.81 -3.70
C GLY A 130 -19.78 -10.80 -4.67
N ALA A 131 -19.20 -11.03 -5.85
CA ALA A 131 -19.56 -12.19 -6.66
C ALA A 131 -19.25 -13.49 -5.90
N ALA A 132 -20.17 -14.44 -5.94
CA ALA A 132 -20.01 -15.74 -5.28
C ALA A 132 -18.66 -16.37 -5.66
N PRO A 133 -17.90 -16.94 -4.71
CA PRO A 133 -16.63 -17.58 -5.02
C PRO A 133 -16.86 -18.66 -6.08
N ALA A 134 -15.91 -18.75 -7.03
CA ALA A 134 -15.94 -19.78 -8.04
C ALA A 134 -16.04 -21.16 -7.36
N PRO A 135 -16.82 -22.11 -7.92
CA PRO A 135 -16.98 -23.42 -7.32
C PRO A 135 -15.61 -24.07 -7.07
N GLU A 136 -15.41 -24.62 -5.88
CA GLU A 136 -14.21 -25.35 -5.48
C GLU A 136 -13.92 -26.43 -6.54
N GLY A 137 -12.74 -26.37 -7.17
CA GLY A 137 -12.34 -27.27 -8.26
C GLY A 137 -12.29 -26.63 -9.66
N SER A 138 -12.70 -25.37 -9.80
CA SER A 138 -12.42 -24.61 -11.02
C SER A 138 -10.94 -24.18 -11.07
N ALA A 139 -10.25 -24.54 -12.15
CA ALA A 139 -8.87 -24.14 -12.45
C ALA A 139 -8.81 -22.66 -12.87
N GLN A 140 -9.26 -21.77 -11.99
CA GLN A 140 -9.35 -20.33 -12.25
C GLN A 140 -8.37 -19.57 -11.39
N ASP A 141 -7.46 -18.87 -12.04
CA ASP A 141 -6.52 -17.98 -11.37
C ASP A 141 -7.18 -16.61 -11.15
N THR A 142 -7.13 -16.12 -9.92
CA THR A 142 -7.74 -14.84 -9.53
C THR A 142 -6.65 -13.80 -9.27
N PHE A 143 -6.72 -12.66 -9.97
CA PHE A 143 -5.79 -11.55 -9.82
C PHE A 143 -6.53 -10.28 -9.41
N ALA A 144 -6.01 -9.53 -8.44
CA ALA A 144 -6.56 -8.23 -8.10
C ALA A 144 -6.23 -7.22 -9.20
N THR A 145 -7.25 -6.54 -9.76
CA THR A 145 -7.03 -5.56 -10.84
C THR A 145 -6.48 -4.21 -10.35
N GLY A 146 -6.58 -3.94 -9.05
CA GLY A 146 -6.16 -2.66 -8.45
C GLY A 146 -7.01 -1.46 -8.90
N ASN A 147 -8.20 -1.68 -9.48
CA ASN A 147 -9.13 -0.61 -9.78
C ASN A 147 -9.84 -0.13 -8.49
N ALA A 148 -10.39 1.09 -8.53
CA ALA A 148 -11.08 1.69 -7.37
C ALA A 148 -12.30 0.88 -6.91
N GLN A 149 -12.84 0.05 -7.81
CA GLN A 149 -13.98 -0.82 -7.60
C GLN A 149 -13.61 -2.14 -6.91
N GLY A 150 -12.31 -2.49 -6.80
CA GLY A 150 -11.87 -3.73 -6.16
C GLY A 150 -12.14 -4.99 -6.97
N ASP A 151 -12.31 -4.88 -8.29
CA ASP A 151 -12.62 -6.02 -9.15
C ASP A 151 -11.43 -6.97 -9.24
N THR A 152 -11.74 -8.26 -9.40
CA THR A 152 -10.76 -9.31 -9.65
C THR A 152 -10.85 -9.79 -11.10
N LEU A 153 -9.70 -10.10 -11.68
CA LEU A 153 -9.59 -10.72 -12.99
C LEU A 153 -9.49 -12.23 -12.76
N LEU A 154 -10.49 -12.95 -13.23
CA LEU A 154 -10.50 -14.40 -13.32
C LEU A 154 -9.95 -14.82 -14.67
N LEU A 155 -8.92 -15.65 -14.66
CA LEU A 155 -8.35 -16.24 -15.86
C LEU A 155 -8.61 -17.73 -15.85
N ASP A 156 -9.14 -18.20 -16.97
CA ASP A 156 -9.43 -19.61 -17.20
C ASP A 156 -8.71 -20.03 -18.48
N SER A 157 -7.78 -20.97 -18.36
CA SER A 157 -6.95 -21.46 -19.45
C SER A 157 -7.39 -22.87 -19.82
N HIS A 158 -7.97 -23.03 -21.01
CA HIS A 158 -8.38 -24.31 -21.57
C HIS A 158 -7.47 -24.72 -22.72
N VAL A 159 -7.01 -25.95 -22.69
CA VAL A 159 -6.21 -26.57 -23.75
C VAL A 159 -6.99 -27.73 -24.34
N GLU A 160 -7.09 -27.76 -25.65
CA GLU A 160 -7.56 -28.90 -26.43
C GLU A 160 -6.36 -29.53 -27.14
N LEU A 161 -6.12 -30.80 -26.85
CA LEU A 161 -5.10 -31.63 -27.47
C LEU A 161 -5.76 -32.56 -28.47
N THR A 162 -5.25 -32.60 -29.69
CA THR A 162 -5.58 -33.62 -30.68
C THR A 162 -4.30 -34.37 -31.03
N GLY A 163 -4.39 -35.68 -31.10
CA GLY A 163 -3.24 -36.53 -31.37
C GLY A 163 -3.67 -37.90 -31.85
N GLN A 164 -2.67 -38.74 -32.06
CA GLN A 164 -2.85 -40.13 -32.42
C GLN A 164 -1.94 -41.00 -31.54
N ALA A 165 -2.36 -42.22 -31.28
CA ALA A 165 -1.57 -43.21 -30.57
C ALA A 165 -1.57 -44.55 -31.34
N ALA A 166 -0.48 -45.30 -31.28
CA ALA A 166 -0.40 -46.63 -31.89
C ALA A 166 -1.33 -47.64 -31.19
N SER A 167 -1.69 -47.39 -29.93
CA SER A 167 -2.54 -48.28 -29.13
C SER A 167 -3.40 -47.50 -28.11
N TYR A 168 -4.48 -48.13 -27.65
CA TYR A 168 -5.31 -47.57 -26.57
C TYR A 168 -4.51 -47.45 -25.27
N GLU A 169 -3.58 -48.38 -25.05
CA GLU A 169 -2.68 -48.38 -23.89
C GLU A 169 -1.80 -47.12 -23.91
N GLY A 170 -1.13 -46.82 -25.01
CA GLY A 170 -0.31 -45.62 -25.19
C GLY A 170 -1.09 -44.32 -24.98
N MET A 171 -2.32 -44.25 -25.50
CA MET A 171 -3.23 -43.13 -25.25
C MET A 171 -3.55 -42.98 -23.76
N THR A 172 -3.93 -44.07 -23.08
CA THR A 172 -4.26 -44.01 -21.65
C THR A 172 -3.05 -43.67 -20.78
N ASP A 173 -1.87 -44.18 -21.13
CA ASP A 173 -0.61 -43.87 -20.45
C ASP A 173 -0.24 -42.40 -20.60
N PHE A 174 -0.38 -41.85 -21.81
CA PHE A 174 -0.20 -40.43 -22.07
C PHE A 174 -1.12 -39.58 -21.19
N LEU A 175 -2.43 -39.86 -21.20
CA LEU A 175 -3.41 -39.09 -20.41
C LEU A 175 -3.18 -39.25 -18.91
N ALA A 176 -2.78 -40.43 -18.44
CA ALA A 176 -2.46 -40.67 -17.04
C ALA A 176 -1.21 -39.91 -16.59
N ARG A 177 -0.16 -39.86 -17.41
CA ARG A 177 1.04 -39.05 -17.14
C ARG A 177 0.73 -37.57 -17.14
N LEU A 178 -0.07 -37.12 -18.10
CA LEU A 178 -0.52 -35.74 -18.21
C LEU A 178 -1.36 -35.32 -16.99
N GLY A 179 -2.26 -36.19 -16.51
CA GLY A 179 -3.06 -35.95 -15.30
C GLY A 179 -2.26 -35.91 -14.00
N ARG A 180 -1.02 -36.41 -14.00
CA ARG A 180 -0.08 -36.32 -12.86
C ARG A 180 0.91 -35.16 -13.00
N ALA A 181 0.95 -34.51 -14.17
CA ALA A 181 1.91 -33.44 -14.41
C ALA A 181 1.53 -32.18 -13.60
N PRO A 182 2.51 -31.52 -12.95
CA PRO A 182 2.23 -30.33 -12.16
C PRO A 182 1.75 -29.17 -13.06
N GLY A 183 0.73 -28.45 -12.60
CA GLY A 183 0.17 -27.30 -13.32
C GLY A 183 -0.90 -27.64 -14.36
N LEU A 184 -1.27 -28.92 -14.49
CA LEU A 184 -2.40 -29.37 -15.30
C LEU A 184 -3.52 -29.86 -14.39
N ALA A 185 -4.76 -29.58 -14.75
CA ALA A 185 -5.97 -30.02 -14.05
C ALA A 185 -7.05 -30.43 -15.05
N ASN A 186 -8.07 -31.16 -14.57
CA ASN A 186 -9.26 -31.49 -15.35
C ASN A 186 -8.98 -32.15 -16.71
N VAL A 187 -7.98 -33.05 -16.77
CA VAL A 187 -7.69 -33.82 -17.98
C VAL A 187 -8.86 -34.75 -18.27
N GLN A 188 -9.52 -34.54 -19.41
CA GLN A 188 -10.68 -35.31 -19.85
C GLN A 188 -10.51 -35.74 -21.31
N LEU A 189 -10.76 -37.01 -21.59
CA LEU A 189 -10.87 -37.50 -22.96
C LEU A 189 -12.26 -37.12 -23.51
N GLN A 190 -12.28 -36.37 -24.60
CA GLN A 190 -13.52 -35.95 -25.27
C GLN A 190 -13.99 -37.01 -26.27
N SER A 191 -13.05 -37.51 -27.09
CA SER A 191 -13.35 -38.54 -28.07
C SER A 191 -12.10 -39.36 -28.40
N SER A 192 -12.29 -40.63 -28.70
CA SER A 192 -11.28 -41.50 -29.31
C SER A 192 -11.91 -42.31 -30.44
N GLY A 193 -11.12 -42.63 -31.46
CA GLY A 193 -11.60 -43.38 -32.62
C GLY A 193 -10.46 -44.08 -33.35
N ALA A 194 -10.70 -45.31 -33.78
CA ALA A 194 -9.73 -46.02 -34.62
C ALA A 194 -9.70 -45.38 -36.02
N ASN A 195 -8.49 -45.01 -36.44
CA ASN A 195 -8.22 -44.52 -37.78
C ASN A 195 -7.69 -45.69 -38.62
N ALA A 196 -8.57 -46.26 -39.44
CA ALA A 196 -8.28 -47.45 -40.24
C ALA A 196 -7.17 -47.20 -41.28
N ASP A 197 -7.03 -45.97 -41.76
CA ASP A 197 -6.05 -45.61 -42.78
C ASP A 197 -4.63 -45.47 -42.20
N ALA A 198 -4.54 -45.01 -40.95
CA ALA A 198 -3.26 -44.77 -40.27
C ALA A 198 -2.82 -45.93 -39.36
N GLY A 199 -3.69 -46.91 -39.10
CA GLY A 199 -3.42 -47.97 -38.11
C GLY A 199 -3.20 -47.41 -36.69
N ALA A 200 -3.80 -46.26 -36.39
CA ALA A 200 -3.63 -45.53 -35.14
C ALA A 200 -5.00 -45.19 -34.53
N ILE A 201 -4.99 -44.72 -33.29
CA ILE A 201 -6.18 -44.24 -32.58
C ILE A 201 -6.09 -42.73 -32.48
N ASP A 202 -7.00 -42.05 -33.17
CA ASP A 202 -7.17 -40.62 -33.03
C ASP A 202 -7.80 -40.33 -31.67
N PHE A 203 -7.26 -39.34 -30.96
CA PHE A 203 -7.82 -38.91 -29.70
C PHE A 203 -7.90 -37.39 -29.62
N ARG A 204 -8.88 -36.95 -28.84
CA ARG A 204 -9.08 -35.55 -28.47
C ARG A 204 -9.25 -35.47 -26.96
N ALA A 205 -8.43 -34.67 -26.31
CA ALA A 205 -8.49 -34.44 -24.88
C ALA A 205 -8.56 -32.94 -24.58
N THR A 206 -9.24 -32.60 -23.49
CA THR A 206 -9.29 -31.24 -22.95
C THR A 206 -8.68 -31.22 -21.57
N LEU A 207 -7.96 -30.17 -21.23
CA LEU A 207 -7.40 -29.95 -19.91
C LEU A 207 -7.39 -28.46 -19.58
N SER A 208 -7.29 -28.15 -18.29
CA SER A 208 -7.14 -26.80 -17.79
C SER A 208 -5.72 -26.58 -17.26
N LEU A 209 -5.16 -25.41 -17.49
CA LEU A 209 -3.89 -25.01 -16.88
C LEU A 209 -4.17 -24.35 -15.54
N THR A 210 -3.43 -24.74 -14.50
CA THR A 210 -3.48 -24.10 -13.19
C THR A 210 -2.11 -23.52 -12.86
N GLN A 211 -2.09 -22.27 -12.40
CA GLN A 211 -0.86 -21.74 -11.84
C GLN A 211 -0.71 -22.26 -10.41
N ARG A 212 0.29 -23.11 -10.17
CA ARG A 212 0.67 -23.46 -8.80
C ARG A 212 1.17 -22.16 -8.14
N ARG A 213 0.47 -21.68 -7.11
CA ARG A 213 1.07 -20.77 -6.13
C ARG A 213 2.23 -21.53 -5.50
N GLU A 214 3.45 -21.30 -5.98
CA GLU A 214 4.64 -21.61 -5.19
C GLU A 214 4.64 -20.65 -4.00
N GLY A 215 4.37 -21.19 -2.81
CA GLY A 215 4.50 -20.48 -1.54
C GLY A 215 3.21 -20.39 -0.74
N GLU A 216 2.85 -21.49 -0.09
CA GLU A 216 2.48 -21.46 1.33
C GLU A 216 3.34 -22.51 2.07
#